data_AF-A0A521IJA5-F1
#
_entry.id   AF-A0A521IJA5-F1
#
_cell.length_a   1.000
_cell.length_b   1.000
_cell.length_c   1.000
_cell.angle_alpha   90.00
_cell.angle_beta   90.00
_cell.angle_gamma   90.00
#
_symmetry.space_group_name_H-M   'P 1'
#
loop_
_entity.id
_entity.type
_entity.pdbx_description
1 polymer ?
#
loop_
_entity_poly.entity_id
_entity_poly.type
_entity_poly.pdbx_seq_one_letter_code
_entity_poly.pdbx_strand_id
1 'polypeptide(L)'
;MDPRTEFVMKLENNLRTGIEVLAELISSQKRMYQAVVARDWVAVQEESDLLRTFTENFQDYESRRKVLLSSYAASHPGLTANAVFYTVSCTFSGEDRDRLNALYRENRRLLVVSKSENDALNRYVVNAKHIVSGILETIVPARKNKIYTRKGAIAQTASECLVVNRSF
;
A
#
# COMPACT_ATOMS: atom_id res chain seq x y z
N MET A 1 -14.83 -37.88 3.86
CA MET A 1 -14.00 -36.94 4.64
C MET A 1 -14.90 -36.17 5.59
N ASP A 2 -14.45 -35.89 6.81
CA ASP A 2 -15.19 -35.03 7.74
C ASP A 2 -15.23 -33.59 7.20
N PRO A 3 -16.41 -32.94 7.10
CA PRO A 3 -16.55 -31.55 6.63
C PRO A 3 -15.65 -30.56 7.39
N ARG A 4 -15.32 -30.87 8.65
CA ARG A 4 -14.38 -30.07 9.45
C ARG A 4 -12.94 -30.19 8.94
N THR A 5 -12.48 -31.39 8.59
CA THR A 5 -11.15 -31.63 8.04
C THR A 5 -10.99 -30.94 6.68
N GLU A 6 -12.01 -31.01 5.83
CA GLU A 6 -12.01 -30.32 4.54
C GLU A 6 -11.89 -28.79 4.72
N PHE A 7 -12.60 -28.22 5.69
CA PHE A 7 -12.50 -26.79 6.01
C PHE A 7 -11.10 -26.39 6.47
N VAL A 8 -10.53 -27.15 7.41
CA VAL A 8 -9.17 -26.92 7.93
C VAL A 8 -8.14 -26.93 6.80
N MET A 9 -8.22 -27.90 5.88
CA MET A 9 -7.33 -27.95 4.72
C MET A 9 -7.49 -26.75 3.80
N LYS A 10 -8.73 -26.34 3.49
CA LYS A 10 -9.01 -25.15 2.67
C LYS A 10 -8.47 -23.88 3.31
N LEU A 11 -8.67 -23.71 4.61
CA LEU A 11 -8.18 -22.57 5.36
C LEU A 11 -6.65 -22.55 5.44
N GLU A 12 -6.02 -23.71 5.67
CA GLU A 12 -4.56 -23.84 5.66
C GLU A 12 -3.99 -23.42 4.30
N ASN A 13 -4.53 -23.98 3.20
CA ASN A 13 -4.08 -23.66 1.85
C ASN A 13 -4.22 -22.16 1.56
N ASN A 14 -5.38 -21.59 1.91
CA ASN A 14 -5.61 -20.16 1.72
C ASN A 14 -4.60 -19.31 2.51
N LEU A 15 -4.31 -19.64 3.77
CA LEU A 15 -3.31 -18.92 4.57
C LEU A 15 -1.89 -19.03 3.98
N ARG A 16 -1.52 -20.17 3.43
CA ARG A 16 -0.22 -20.37 2.76
C ARG A 16 -0.11 -19.52 1.49
N THR A 17 -1.14 -19.53 0.64
CA THR A 17 -1.21 -18.63 -0.52
C THR A 17 -1.13 -17.16 -0.09
N GLY A 18 -1.77 -16.78 1.01
CA GLY A 18 -1.67 -15.43 1.57
C GLY A 18 -0.24 -15.03 1.97
N ILE A 19 0.52 -15.96 2.56
CA ILE A 19 1.95 -15.75 2.90
C ILE A 19 2.77 -15.50 1.64
N GLU A 20 2.57 -16.31 0.60
CA GLU A 20 3.28 -16.20 -0.68
C GLU A 20 2.98 -14.85 -1.36
N VAL A 21 1.70 -14.50 -1.49
CA VAL A 21 1.28 -13.21 -2.08
C VAL A 21 1.85 -12.02 -1.31
N LEU A 22 1.84 -12.08 0.03
CA LEU A 22 2.43 -11.02 0.85
C LEU A 22 3.96 -10.95 0.71
N ALA A 23 4.65 -12.08 0.62
CA ALA A 23 6.09 -12.12 0.42
C ALA A 23 6.50 -11.50 -0.93
N GLU A 24 5.76 -11.80 -1.99
CA GLU A 24 5.97 -11.20 -3.32
C GLU A 24 5.69 -9.70 -3.31
N LEU A 25 4.60 -9.28 -2.67
CA LEU A 25 4.24 -7.87 -2.53
C LEU A 25 5.31 -7.08 -1.76
N ILE A 26 5.83 -7.63 -0.65
CA ILE A 26 6.94 -7.02 0.10
C ILE A 26 8.21 -6.94 -0.75
N SER A 27 8.50 -7.98 -1.53
CA SER A 27 9.68 -8.02 -2.40
C SER A 27 9.60 -6.94 -3.49
N SER A 28 8.42 -6.78 -4.11
CA SER A 28 8.18 -5.72 -5.09
C SER A 28 8.24 -4.32 -4.46
N GLN A 29 7.71 -4.13 -3.24
CA GLN A 29 7.86 -2.86 -2.49
C GLN A 29 9.32 -2.49 -2.26
N LYS A 30 10.17 -3.47 -1.92
CA LYS A 30 11.61 -3.24 -1.73
C LYS A 30 12.33 -2.90 -3.04
N ARG A 31 12.02 -3.59 -4.14
CA ARG A 31 12.57 -3.28 -5.47
C ARG A 31 12.14 -1.90 -5.95
N MET A 32 10.86 -1.55 -5.74
CA MET A 32 10.35 -0.20 -5.97
C MET A 32 11.14 0.87 -5.20
N TYR A 33 11.38 0.64 -3.91
CA TYR A 33 12.21 1.55 -3.10
C TYR A 33 13.62 1.71 -3.68
N GLN A 34 14.27 0.62 -4.06
CA GLN A 34 15.60 0.66 -4.67
C GLN A 34 15.60 1.42 -6.00
N ALA A 35 14.60 1.19 -6.87
CA ALA A 35 14.46 1.89 -8.15
C ALA A 35 14.27 3.40 -7.97
N VAL A 36 13.43 3.80 -7.00
CA VAL A 36 13.22 5.21 -6.64
C VAL A 36 14.51 5.86 -6.11
N VAL A 37 15.30 5.16 -5.30
CA VAL A 37 16.61 5.65 -4.81
C VAL A 37 17.61 5.77 -5.96
N ALA A 38 17.65 4.80 -6.87
CA ALA A 38 18.49 4.81 -8.07
C ALA A 38 18.04 5.83 -9.14
N ARG A 39 16.84 6.40 -8.99
CA ARG A 39 16.17 7.27 -9.98
C ARG A 39 15.94 6.56 -11.32
N ASP A 40 15.76 5.25 -11.27
CA ASP A 40 15.41 4.44 -12.44
C ASP A 40 13.89 4.45 -12.62
N TRP A 41 13.40 5.40 -13.41
CA TRP A 41 11.97 5.60 -13.62
C TRP A 41 11.31 4.48 -14.44
N VAL A 42 12.09 3.76 -15.25
CA VAL A 42 11.57 2.62 -16.02
C VAL A 42 11.31 1.46 -15.07
N ALA A 43 12.27 1.12 -14.21
CA ALA A 43 12.09 0.10 -13.18
C ALA A 43 10.97 0.45 -12.19
N VAL A 44 10.79 1.73 -11.83
CA VAL A 44 9.65 2.18 -11.02
C VAL A 44 8.32 1.89 -11.71
N GLN A 45 8.21 2.14 -13.01
CA GLN A 45 6.98 1.87 -13.76
C GLN A 45 6.69 0.36 -13.82
N GLU A 46 7.69 -0.45 -14.13
CA GLU A 46 7.57 -1.92 -14.17
C GLU A 46 7.13 -2.51 -12.82
N GLU A 47 7.77 -2.09 -11.72
CA GLU A 47 7.37 -2.53 -10.38
C GLU A 47 5.98 -2.02 -9.98
N SER A 48 5.55 -0.86 -10.50
CA SER A 48 4.20 -0.34 -10.24
C SER A 48 3.12 -1.23 -10.87
N ASP A 49 3.39 -1.71 -12.08
CA ASP A 49 2.49 -2.63 -12.78
C ASP A 49 2.43 -3.99 -12.08
N LEU A 50 3.57 -4.51 -11.61
CA LEU A 50 3.63 -5.74 -10.80
C LEU A 50 2.89 -5.60 -9.46
N LEU A 51 3.10 -4.48 -8.75
CA LEU A 51 2.41 -4.20 -7.48
C LEU A 51 0.89 -4.21 -7.62
N ARG A 52 0.37 -3.74 -8.76
CA ARG A 52 -1.08 -3.78 -9.05
C ARG A 52 -1.58 -5.22 -9.08
N THR A 53 -0.90 -6.11 -9.82
CA THR A 53 -1.24 -7.53 -9.86
C THR A 53 -1.14 -8.19 -8.48
N PHE A 54 -0.08 -7.92 -7.72
CA PHE A 54 0.04 -8.49 -6.36
C PHE A 54 -1.03 -7.95 -5.39
N THR A 55 -1.44 -6.68 -5.55
CA THR A 55 -2.52 -6.09 -4.76
C THR A 55 -3.86 -6.73 -5.09
N GLU A 56 -4.15 -6.99 -6.36
CA GLU A 56 -5.34 -7.72 -6.81
C GLU A 56 -5.36 -9.15 -6.24
N ASN A 57 -4.23 -9.87 -6.32
CA ASN A 57 -4.08 -11.21 -5.73
C ASN A 57 -4.31 -11.19 -4.20
N PHE A 58 -3.81 -10.16 -3.52
CA PHE A 58 -4.02 -10.00 -2.09
C PHE A 58 -5.49 -9.74 -1.74
N GLN A 59 -6.18 -8.92 -2.51
CA GLN A 59 -7.61 -8.64 -2.33
C GLN A 59 -8.46 -9.89 -2.55
N ASP A 60 -8.14 -10.70 -3.56
CA ASP A 60 -8.78 -11.98 -3.83
C ASP A 60 -8.56 -12.97 -2.67
N TYR A 61 -7.31 -13.15 -2.21
CA TYR A 61 -6.99 -13.96 -1.04
C TYR A 61 -7.78 -13.54 0.21
N GLU A 62 -7.81 -12.24 0.54
CA GLU A 62 -8.52 -11.72 1.71
C GLU A 62 -10.04 -11.93 1.57
N SER A 63 -10.58 -11.78 0.37
CA SER A 63 -12.00 -12.02 0.09
C SER A 63 -12.35 -13.49 0.28
N ARG A 64 -11.55 -14.40 -0.27
CA ARG A 64 -11.68 -15.86 -0.06
C ARG A 64 -11.61 -16.22 1.42
N ARG A 65 -10.65 -15.65 2.16
CA ARG A 65 -10.52 -15.87 3.61
C ARG A 65 -11.78 -15.46 4.36
N LYS A 66 -12.34 -14.28 4.06
CA LYS A 66 -13.58 -13.78 4.67
C LYS A 66 -14.77 -14.69 4.38
N VAL A 67 -14.94 -15.11 3.13
CA VAL A 67 -16.03 -16.01 2.70
C VAL A 67 -15.90 -17.39 3.37
N LEU A 68 -14.69 -17.93 3.45
CA LEU A 68 -14.45 -19.20 4.14
C LEU A 68 -14.85 -19.11 5.62
N LEU A 69 -14.40 -18.07 6.33
CA LEU A 69 -14.72 -17.90 7.74
C LEU A 69 -16.22 -17.66 7.98
N SER A 70 -16.89 -16.85 7.15
CA SER A 70 -18.32 -16.58 7.31
C SER A 70 -19.17 -17.82 7.00
N SER A 71 -18.83 -18.60 5.97
CA SER A 71 -19.51 -19.84 5.62
C SER A 71 -19.38 -20.91 6.73
N TYR A 72 -18.22 -21.00 7.37
CA TYR A 72 -18.01 -21.89 8.51
C TYR A 72 -18.78 -21.41 9.74
N ALA A 73 -18.76 -20.11 10.05
CA ALA A 73 -19.52 -19.57 11.17
C ALA A 73 -21.03 -19.77 11.02
N ALA A 74 -21.58 -19.63 9.81
CA ALA A 74 -23.00 -19.83 9.54
C ALA A 74 -23.48 -21.27 9.76
N SER A 75 -22.58 -22.25 9.63
CA SER A 75 -22.89 -23.68 9.82
C SER A 75 -22.67 -24.17 11.26
N HIS A 76 -22.15 -23.33 12.16
CA HIS A 76 -21.76 -23.73 13.52
C HIS A 76 -22.50 -22.91 14.59
N PRO A 77 -23.36 -23.55 15.41
CA PRO A 77 -24.06 -22.88 16.50
C PRO A 77 -23.07 -22.24 17.48
N GLY A 78 -23.28 -20.96 17.83
CA GLY A 78 -22.44 -20.21 18.77
C GLY A 78 -21.34 -19.34 18.14
N LEU A 79 -21.16 -19.41 16.82
CA LEU A 79 -20.31 -18.47 16.07
C LEU A 79 -21.16 -17.37 15.42
N THR A 80 -20.67 -16.13 15.46
CA THR A 80 -21.31 -15.00 14.78
C THR A 80 -20.88 -14.94 13.32
N ALA A 81 -21.72 -14.41 12.43
CA ALA A 81 -21.40 -14.30 10.99
C ALA A 81 -20.12 -13.47 10.69
N ASN A 82 -19.71 -12.62 11.64
CA ASN A 82 -18.46 -11.85 11.61
C ASN A 82 -17.35 -12.50 12.46
N ALA A 83 -17.38 -13.82 12.64
CA ALA A 83 -16.44 -14.55 13.47
C ALA A 83 -15.00 -14.18 13.09
N VAL A 84 -14.26 -13.69 14.09
CA VAL A 84 -12.85 -13.39 13.97
C VAL A 84 -12.08 -14.70 13.86
N PHE A 85 -10.97 -14.73 13.12
CA PHE A 85 -10.18 -15.95 12.93
C PHE A 85 -9.95 -16.76 14.21
N TYR A 86 -9.62 -16.09 15.32
CA TYR A 86 -9.39 -16.77 16.60
C TYR A 86 -10.64 -17.42 17.21
N THR A 87 -11.84 -16.87 17.01
CA THR A 87 -13.07 -17.50 17.51
C THR A 87 -13.36 -18.80 16.76
N VAL A 88 -13.07 -18.83 15.46
CA VAL A 88 -13.15 -20.03 14.63
C VAL A 88 -12.04 -21.02 15.02
N SER A 89 -10.81 -20.56 15.29
CA SER A 89 -9.70 -21.43 15.65
C SER A 89 -9.95 -22.29 16.90
N CYS A 90 -10.78 -21.78 17.84
CA CYS A 90 -11.12 -22.48 19.07
C CYS A 90 -11.98 -23.72 18.85
N THR A 91 -12.64 -23.87 17.70
CA THR A 91 -13.45 -25.06 17.41
C THR A 91 -12.62 -26.23 16.92
N PHE A 92 -11.33 -26.03 16.59
CA PHE A 92 -10.44 -27.05 16.03
C PHE A 92 -9.74 -27.92 17.08
N SER A 93 -9.13 -29.02 16.61
CA SER A 93 -8.30 -29.88 17.46
C SER A 93 -7.04 -29.10 17.89
N GLY A 94 -6.36 -29.53 18.96
CA GLY A 94 -5.17 -28.82 19.45
C GLY A 94 -4.08 -28.65 18.38
N GLU A 95 -3.79 -29.72 17.64
CA GLU A 95 -2.77 -29.73 16.59
C GLU A 95 -3.14 -28.83 15.40
N ASP A 96 -4.36 -28.96 14.86
CA ASP A 96 -4.84 -28.13 13.75
C ASP A 96 -4.90 -26.65 14.14
N ARG A 97 -5.37 -26.38 15.36
CA ARG A 97 -5.47 -25.02 15.90
C ARG A 97 -4.09 -24.36 15.97
N ASP A 98 -3.10 -25.06 16.53
CA ASP A 98 -1.78 -24.50 16.73
C ASP A 98 -1.08 -24.25 15.38
N ARG A 99 -1.22 -25.19 14.43
CA ARG A 99 -0.74 -25.02 13.05
C ARG A 99 -1.38 -23.82 12.34
N LEU A 100 -2.71 -23.72 12.35
CA LEU A 100 -3.42 -22.61 11.71
C LEU A 100 -3.11 -21.26 12.37
N ASN A 101 -3.00 -21.24 13.69
CA ASN A 101 -2.62 -20.04 14.44
C ASN A 101 -1.21 -19.57 14.08
N ALA A 102 -0.26 -20.49 13.89
CA ALA A 102 1.09 -20.14 13.45
C ALA A 102 1.06 -19.48 12.05
N LEU A 103 0.34 -20.05 11.09
CA LEU A 103 0.19 -19.49 9.75
C LEU A 103 -0.51 -18.12 9.74
N TYR A 104 -1.53 -17.95 10.58
CA TYR A 104 -2.23 -16.68 10.70
C TYR A 104 -1.36 -15.59 11.35
N ARG A 105 -0.58 -15.94 12.37
CA ARG A 105 0.40 -15.03 12.97
C ARG A 105 1.46 -14.60 11.96
N GLU A 106 1.92 -15.52 11.13
CA GLU A 106 2.87 -15.21 10.07
C GLU A 106 2.29 -14.26 9.01
N ASN A 107 1.06 -14.50 8.55
CA ASN A 107 0.32 -13.57 7.70
C ASN A 107 0.26 -12.16 8.32
N ARG A 108 -0.11 -12.07 9.61
CA ARG A 108 -0.19 -10.79 10.33
C ARG A 108 1.17 -10.11 10.45
N ARG A 109 2.23 -10.88 10.69
CA ARG A 109 3.61 -10.37 10.73
C ARG A 109 3.99 -9.75 9.40
N LEU A 110 3.74 -10.46 8.29
CA LEU A 110 4.05 -9.96 6.94
C LEU A 110 3.23 -8.71 6.59
N LEU A 111 1.97 -8.61 7.01
CA LEU A 111 1.18 -7.37 6.82
C LEU A 111 1.80 -6.17 7.53
N VAL A 112 2.30 -6.34 8.75
CA VAL A 112 3.01 -5.27 9.48
C VAL A 112 4.29 -4.88 8.75
N VAL A 113 5.04 -5.86 8.24
CA VAL A 113 6.26 -5.61 7.43
C VAL A 113 5.91 -4.82 6.18
N SER A 114 4.94 -5.27 5.38
CA SER A 114 4.52 -4.57 4.16
C SER A 114 4.09 -3.13 4.43
N LYS A 115 3.35 -2.89 5.53
CA LYS A 115 3.00 -1.53 5.94
C LYS A 115 4.25 -0.69 6.22
N SER A 116 5.21 -1.23 6.96
CA SER A 116 6.45 -0.51 7.30
C SER A 116 7.31 -0.17 6.08
N GLU A 117 7.36 -1.06 5.08
CA GLU A 117 8.08 -0.84 3.82
C GLU A 117 7.40 0.27 2.99
N ASN A 118 6.07 0.24 2.91
CA ASN A 118 5.31 1.30 2.23
C ASN A 118 5.48 2.67 2.94
N ASP A 119 5.44 2.69 4.27
CA ASP A 119 5.71 3.89 5.06
C ASP A 119 7.14 4.42 4.84
N ALA A 120 8.12 3.54 4.65
CA ALA A 120 9.50 3.93 4.32
C ALA A 120 9.60 4.57 2.93
N LEU A 121 8.98 3.93 1.91
CA LEU A 121 8.92 4.47 0.55
C LEU A 121 8.24 5.85 0.52
N ASN A 122 7.07 5.98 1.13
CA ASN A 122 6.33 7.23 1.16
C ASN A 122 7.12 8.35 1.85
N ARG A 123 7.78 8.06 2.98
CA ARG A 123 8.66 9.03 3.66
C ARG A 123 9.80 9.52 2.77
N TYR A 124 10.43 8.63 2.02
CA TYR A 124 11.49 9.01 1.09
C TYR A 124 10.97 9.94 0.00
N VAL A 125 9.86 9.57 -0.66
CA VAL A 125 9.27 10.36 -1.75
C VAL A 125 8.84 11.75 -1.27
N VAL A 126 8.19 11.83 -0.11
CA VAL A 126 7.77 13.10 0.50
C VAL A 126 8.99 13.97 0.83
N ASN A 127 10.05 13.40 1.42
CA ASN A 127 11.27 14.14 1.73
C ASN A 127 11.97 14.66 0.45
N ALA A 128 12.12 13.79 -0.56
CA ALA A 128 12.71 14.17 -1.84
C ALA A 128 11.93 15.32 -2.50
N LYS A 129 10.59 15.26 -2.47
CA LYS A 129 9.72 16.35 -2.94
C LYS A 129 9.99 17.66 -2.18
N HIS A 130 10.06 17.61 -0.84
CA HIS A 130 10.34 18.80 -0.03
C HIS A 130 11.70 19.44 -0.35
N ILE A 131 12.75 18.63 -0.55
CA ILE A 131 14.07 19.13 -0.93
C ILE A 131 14.01 19.84 -2.29
N VAL A 132 13.38 19.21 -3.29
CA VAL A 132 13.22 19.81 -4.62
C VAL A 132 12.42 21.12 -4.54
N SER A 133 11.33 21.15 -3.79
CA SER A 133 10.53 22.36 -3.57
C SER A 133 11.36 23.47 -2.90
N GLY A 134 12.12 23.17 -1.85
CA GLY A 134 12.96 24.17 -1.17
C GLY A 134 14.08 24.71 -2.07
N ILE A 135 14.71 23.84 -2.87
CA ILE A 135 15.69 24.26 -3.89
C ILE A 135 15.02 25.17 -4.92
N LEU A 136 13.85 24.79 -5.43
CA LEU A 136 13.12 25.58 -6.42
C LEU A 136 12.71 26.96 -5.86
N GLU A 137 12.24 27.01 -4.61
CA GLU A 137 11.91 28.27 -3.92
C GLU A 137 13.15 29.17 -3.74
N THR A 138 14.33 28.57 -3.54
CA THR A 138 15.60 29.28 -3.38
C THR A 138 16.15 29.78 -4.72
N ILE A 139 16.06 28.97 -5.79
CA ILE A 139 16.57 29.29 -7.14
C ILE A 139 15.61 30.18 -7.92
N VAL A 140 14.32 30.17 -7.59
CA VAL A 140 13.31 31.09 -8.13
C VAL A 140 12.91 32.14 -7.06
N PRO A 141 13.83 33.01 -6.60
CA PRO A 141 13.43 34.17 -5.79
C PRO A 141 12.70 35.21 -6.65
N ALA A 142 12.78 35.10 -7.98
CA ALA A 142 12.49 36.13 -8.96
C ALA A 142 11.02 36.24 -9.44
N ARG A 143 10.05 35.89 -8.59
CA ARG A 143 8.64 36.34 -8.80
C ARG A 143 8.14 37.29 -7.71
N LYS A 144 9.03 37.72 -6.79
CA LYS A 144 8.69 38.65 -5.70
C LYS A 144 9.38 40.02 -5.85
N ASN A 145 9.65 40.47 -7.06
CA ASN A 145 10.00 41.88 -7.29
C ASN A 145 8.73 42.73 -7.10
N LYS A 146 8.41 43.07 -5.85
CA LYS A 146 7.36 44.03 -5.54
C LYS A 146 7.87 45.41 -5.97
N ILE A 147 7.38 45.91 -7.09
CA ILE A 147 7.66 47.29 -7.51
C ILE A 147 6.77 48.18 -6.64
N TYR A 148 7.39 49.11 -5.92
CA TYR A 148 6.66 50.10 -5.12
C TYR A 148 6.52 51.38 -5.93
N THR A 149 5.32 51.94 -5.96
CA THR A 149 5.10 53.28 -6.49
C THR A 149 5.81 54.32 -5.61
N ARG A 150 6.05 55.53 -6.14
CA ARG A 150 6.64 56.65 -5.39
C ARG A 150 5.86 57.02 -4.11
N LYS A 151 4.59 56.58 -3.98
CA LYS A 151 3.72 56.74 -2.80
C LYS A 151 3.71 55.51 -1.87
N GLY A 152 4.56 54.51 -2.10
CA GLY A 152 4.68 53.32 -1.24
C GLY A 152 3.63 52.23 -1.47
N ALA A 153 2.72 52.38 -2.44
CA ALA A 153 1.76 51.32 -2.79
C ALA A 153 2.44 50.26 -3.67
N ILE A 154 2.14 48.98 -3.44
CA ILE A 154 2.62 47.86 -4.26
C ILE A 154 1.96 47.97 -5.64
N ALA A 155 2.75 48.25 -6.67
CA ALA A 155 2.31 48.09 -8.06
C ALA A 155 2.29 46.59 -8.35
N GLN A 156 1.11 45.98 -8.39
CA GLN A 156 0.95 44.61 -8.85
C GLN A 156 1.56 44.51 -10.26
N THR A 157 2.62 43.72 -10.39
CA THR A 157 3.09 43.28 -11.69
C THR A 157 2.04 42.30 -12.21
N ALA A 158 1.15 42.77 -13.08
CA ALA A 158 0.36 41.89 -13.92
C ALA A 158 1.33 41.14 -14.83
N SER A 159 1.89 40.04 -14.33
CA SER A 159 2.63 39.08 -15.14
C SER A 159 1.63 38.20 -15.88
N GLU A 160 0.86 38.82 -16.77
CA GLU A 160 0.33 38.10 -17.92
C GLU A 160 1.38 38.24 -19.02
N CYS A 161 1.87 37.11 -19.50
CA CYS A 161 2.76 37.05 -20.66
C CYS A 161 2.06 37.72 -21.86
N LEU A 162 2.36 38.99 -22.10
CA LEU A 162 1.94 39.72 -23.28
C LEU A 162 2.69 39.14 -24.49
N VAL A 163 2.05 38.20 -25.19
CA VAL A 163 2.48 37.77 -26.53
C VAL A 163 2.07 38.88 -27.50
N VAL A 164 3.04 39.72 -27.88
CA VAL A 164 2.81 40.76 -28.89
C VAL A 164 2.79 40.06 -30.25
N ASN A 165 1.60 39.96 -30.85
CA ASN A 165 1.46 39.44 -32.20
C ASN A 165 2.08 40.45 -33.19
N ARG A 166 3.17 40.08 -33.85
CA ARG A 166 3.80 40.87 -34.92
C ARG A 166 3.34 40.34 -36.27
N SER A 167 2.10 40.64 -36.64
CA SER A 167 1.64 40.54 -38.02
C SER A 167 1.32 41.96 -38.50
N PHE A 168 2.21 42.48 -39.35
CA PHE A 168 1.97 43.62 -40.24
C PHE A 168 1.52 43.08 -41.60
#